data_AF-A0AAU3DM31-F1
#
_entry.id   AF-A0AAU3DM31-F1
#
_cell.length_a   1.000
_cell.length_b   1.000
_cell.length_c   1.000
_cell.angle_alpha   90.00
_cell.angle_beta   90.00
_cell.angle_gamma   90.00
#
_symmetry.space_group_name_H-M   'P 1'
#
loop_
_entity.id
_entity.type
_entity.pdbx_description
1 polymer ?
#
loop_
_entity_poly.entity_id
_entity_poly.type
_entity_poly.pdbx_seq_one_letter_code
_entity_poly.pdbx_strand_id
1 'polypeptide(L)'
;MPTVTVSPGAEATTTLTVRNDGDIVEAYTLDVVGDCAAWTTVEPARVSLYPGTSETVTVRFAPPRSHEVRAGEKPLGIRVLPAEHPESVAVPEMTVVVEPFRELRATLEPGRRRGWLGARFRTAVQNRGNAPTDVVLSGRQQGEELRLAFTPERRRLEPGESAEAGLKVRARKLIWFGAPAAWPFEVVVAEPEAEGAGVEDARAGQPEPLQGEFAQLPLFPKWLLILLAAILALLLAWFALVRPAVRSTAKEAGAKAAQEENRQPRQGGSASGGTADGGQGKPEGQGGQEASAGASGSGGGSGGSGSTGGAGGAGANPEQSSETIDVQTGAGARKAGTYVVPEGKTFGVTDIVVANFQGDEGLLTISFGKRKITTIALETFRNQDYHWVTPIQIPEKAAVTVSVTCSKPGTPATGTQASGCHQVLNVSGVLSDAAREER
;
A
#
# COMPACT_ATOMS: atom_id res chain seq x y z
N MET A 1 49.37 19.08 1.76
CA MET A 1 49.17 18.03 0.74
C MET A 1 48.42 18.64 -0.43
N PRO A 2 48.68 18.23 -1.68
CA PRO A 2 47.90 18.69 -2.82
C PRO A 2 46.43 18.30 -2.66
N THR A 3 45.52 19.16 -3.14
CA THR A 3 44.08 18.98 -3.02
C THR A 3 43.42 19.10 -4.38
N VAL A 4 42.49 18.20 -4.69
CA VAL A 4 41.68 18.22 -5.92
C VAL A 4 40.21 18.13 -5.55
N THR A 5 39.38 18.99 -6.14
CA THR A 5 37.92 18.95 -5.96
C THR A 5 37.26 18.27 -7.15
N VAL A 6 36.29 17.39 -6.90
CA VAL A 6 35.55 16.67 -7.94
C VAL A 6 34.07 16.54 -7.59
N SER A 7 33.21 16.85 -8.56
CA SER A 7 31.77 16.67 -8.42
C SER A 7 31.35 15.24 -8.77
N PRO A 8 30.47 14.59 -8.00
CA PRO A 8 29.95 13.26 -8.35
C PRO A 8 29.23 13.23 -9.70
N GLY A 9 29.63 12.29 -10.56
CA GLY A 9 29.18 12.15 -11.95
C GLY A 9 29.96 13.02 -12.95
N ALA A 10 30.91 13.83 -12.49
CA ALA A 10 31.84 14.57 -13.33
C ALA A 10 33.24 13.95 -13.24
N GLU A 11 34.17 14.54 -13.98
CA GLU A 11 35.56 14.11 -14.01
C GLU A 11 36.50 15.26 -13.61
N ALA A 12 37.57 14.91 -12.91
CA ALA A 12 38.67 15.81 -12.60
C ALA A 12 39.99 15.11 -12.92
N THR A 13 41.04 15.89 -13.19
CA THR A 13 42.37 15.37 -13.48
C THR A 13 43.44 16.13 -12.72
N THR A 14 44.47 15.42 -12.28
CA THR A 14 45.72 16.00 -11.77
C THR A 14 46.91 15.24 -12.35
N THR A 15 48.11 15.71 -12.07
CA THR A 15 49.34 15.11 -12.56
C THR A 15 50.23 14.64 -11.42
N LEU A 16 50.95 13.55 -11.66
CA LEU A 16 51.98 13.04 -10.77
C LEU A 16 53.27 12.88 -11.59
N THR A 17 54.36 13.46 -11.10
CA THR A 17 55.67 13.32 -11.75
C THR A 17 56.48 12.25 -11.02
N VAL A 18 56.90 11.22 -11.78
CA VAL A 18 57.80 10.16 -11.30
C VAL A 18 59.19 10.46 -11.82
N ARG A 19 60.19 10.39 -10.95
CA ARG A 19 61.59 10.65 -11.29
C ARG A 19 62.45 9.47 -10.84
N ASN A 20 63.33 9.00 -11.73
CA ASN A 20 64.30 7.97 -11.41
C ASN A 20 65.61 8.62 -10.93
N ASP A 21 65.87 8.55 -9.63
CA ASP A 21 67.13 9.02 -9.02
C ASP A 21 68.19 7.90 -8.88
N GLY A 22 67.90 6.70 -9.39
CA GLY A 22 68.86 5.59 -9.45
C GLY A 22 69.89 5.75 -10.58
N ASP A 23 70.83 4.81 -10.63
CA ASP A 23 71.90 4.73 -11.63
C ASP A 23 71.63 3.71 -12.75
N ILE A 24 70.53 2.96 -12.64
CA ILE A 24 70.05 2.01 -13.66
C ILE A 24 68.66 2.41 -14.22
N VAL A 25 68.30 1.81 -15.37
CA VAL A 25 66.95 1.90 -15.91
C VAL A 25 66.00 1.14 -14.99
N GLU A 26 64.88 1.76 -14.64
CA GLU A 26 63.93 1.25 -13.65
C GLU A 26 62.51 1.40 -14.22
N ALA A 27 61.68 0.37 -14.02
CA ALA A 27 60.27 0.41 -14.36
C ALA A 27 59.44 0.63 -13.10
N TYR A 28 58.54 1.60 -13.12
CA TYR A 28 57.66 1.93 -12.00
C TYR A 28 56.21 1.57 -12.33
N THR A 29 55.59 0.77 -11.48
CA THR A 29 54.14 0.48 -11.54
C THR A 29 53.40 1.37 -10.55
N LEU A 30 52.32 2.01 -11.00
CA LEU A 30 51.54 2.95 -10.20
C LEU A 30 50.18 2.34 -9.84
N ASP A 31 49.97 2.07 -8.55
CA ASP A 31 48.71 1.57 -8.01
C ASP A 31 48.01 2.67 -7.20
N VAL A 32 46.72 2.86 -7.43
CA VAL A 32 45.90 3.74 -6.59
C VAL A 32 45.49 3.02 -5.31
N VAL A 33 45.68 3.64 -4.15
CA VAL A 33 45.32 3.10 -2.84
C VAL A 33 44.52 4.11 -2.02
N GLY A 34 43.61 3.60 -1.18
CA GLY A 34 42.72 4.41 -0.34
C GLY A 34 41.28 4.46 -0.85
N ASP A 35 40.46 5.30 -0.22
CA ASP A 35 38.99 5.33 -0.39
C ASP A 35 38.55 5.74 -1.81
N CYS A 36 39.46 6.36 -2.57
CA CYS A 36 39.19 6.84 -3.92
C CYS A 36 39.56 5.83 -5.02
N ALA A 37 40.20 4.70 -4.67
CA ALA A 37 40.77 3.78 -5.66
C ALA A 37 39.74 3.20 -6.64
N ALA A 38 38.50 2.97 -6.18
CA ALA A 38 37.45 2.38 -7.03
C ALA A 38 37.01 3.26 -8.21
N TRP A 39 37.33 4.55 -8.20
CA TRP A 39 36.89 5.53 -9.20
C TRP A 39 38.03 6.45 -9.66
N THR A 40 39.27 6.07 -9.40
CA THR A 40 40.47 6.81 -9.81
C THR A 40 41.33 5.94 -10.71
N THR A 41 41.81 6.50 -11.81
CA THR A 41 42.73 5.82 -12.74
C THR A 41 44.02 6.61 -12.90
N VAL A 42 45.12 5.91 -13.16
CA VAL A 42 46.44 6.51 -13.42
C VAL A 42 46.92 6.03 -14.79
N GLU A 43 47.23 6.98 -15.66
CA GLU A 43 47.63 6.71 -17.03
C GLU A 43 48.89 7.51 -17.40
N PRO A 44 49.96 6.85 -17.89
CA PRO A 44 50.17 5.40 -17.91
C PRO A 44 50.31 4.78 -16.51
N ALA A 45 49.80 3.57 -16.32
CA ALA A 45 49.92 2.82 -15.05
C ALA A 45 51.32 2.21 -14.84
N ARG A 46 52.17 2.21 -15.88
CA ARG A 46 53.56 1.76 -15.81
C ARG A 46 54.43 2.66 -16.68
N VAL A 47 55.51 3.16 -16.10
CA VAL A 47 56.51 4.00 -16.80
C VAL A 47 57.89 3.35 -16.70
N SER A 48 58.73 3.55 -17.71
CA SER A 48 60.11 3.04 -17.72
C SER A 48 61.06 4.21 -17.90
N LEU A 49 61.89 4.47 -16.89
CA LEU A 49 62.69 5.69 -16.80
C LEU A 49 64.18 5.39 -16.77
N TYR A 50 64.93 6.12 -17.58
CA TYR A 50 66.39 6.14 -17.50
C TYR A 50 66.86 6.90 -16.25
N PRO A 51 68.08 6.64 -15.76
CA PRO A 51 68.71 7.41 -14.70
C PRO A 51 68.58 8.92 -14.91
N GLY A 52 68.12 9.65 -13.89
CA GLY A 52 67.98 11.11 -13.90
C GLY A 52 66.81 11.66 -14.73
N THR A 53 66.00 10.80 -15.36
CA THR A 53 64.82 11.23 -16.15
C THR A 53 63.54 11.25 -15.33
N SER A 54 62.52 11.94 -15.84
CA SER A 54 61.20 12.01 -15.20
C SER A 54 60.10 11.92 -16.24
N GLU A 55 58.97 11.36 -15.83
CA GLU A 55 57.77 11.29 -16.64
C GLU A 55 56.57 11.73 -15.80
N THR A 56 55.64 12.43 -16.45
CA THR A 56 54.40 12.90 -15.83
C THR A 56 53.26 11.99 -16.23
N VAL A 57 52.62 11.38 -15.24
CA VAL A 57 51.42 10.56 -15.42
C VAL A 57 50.18 11.39 -15.06
N THR A 58 49.07 11.10 -15.74
CA THR A 58 47.77 11.71 -15.47
C THR A 58 46.99 10.85 -14.49
N VAL A 59 46.50 11.48 -13.43
CA VAL A 59 45.60 10.87 -12.45
C VAL A 59 44.20 11.42 -12.72
N ARG A 60 43.26 10.54 -13.06
CA ARG A 60 41.88 10.90 -13.40
C ARG A 60 40.93 10.40 -12.33
N PHE A 61 40.01 11.26 -11.91
CA PHE A 61 38.98 10.99 -10.92
C PHE A 61 37.62 11.00 -11.61
N ALA A 62 36.83 9.95 -11.41
CA ALA A 62 35.48 9.84 -11.97
C ALA A 62 34.50 9.21 -10.95
N PRO A 63 34.26 9.88 -9.79
CA PRO A 63 33.35 9.34 -8.79
C PRO A 63 31.94 9.19 -9.36
N PRO A 64 31.30 8.02 -9.25
CA PRO A 64 29.93 7.86 -9.72
C PRO A 64 28.98 8.77 -8.94
N ARG A 65 27.92 9.25 -9.62
CA ARG A 65 26.85 10.03 -8.97
C ARG A 65 25.96 9.10 -8.13
N SER A 66 26.44 8.73 -6.94
CA SER A 66 25.78 7.80 -6.02
C SER A 66 25.96 8.24 -4.57
N HIS A 67 24.97 7.94 -3.74
CA HIS A 67 25.01 8.17 -2.28
C HIS A 67 26.09 7.35 -1.56
N GLU A 68 26.60 6.30 -2.21
CA GLU A 68 27.70 5.48 -1.70
C GLU A 68 29.01 6.28 -1.62
N VAL A 69 29.24 7.22 -2.54
CA VAL A 69 30.43 8.09 -2.55
C VAL A 69 30.15 9.34 -1.71
N ARG A 70 30.30 9.20 -0.39
CA ARG A 70 30.06 10.28 0.58
C ARG A 70 30.86 11.55 0.26
N ALA A 71 30.20 12.70 0.40
CA ALA A 71 30.83 14.00 0.27
C ALA A 71 31.88 14.25 1.36
N GLY A 72 32.83 15.13 1.07
CA GLY A 72 33.89 15.53 1.99
C GLY A 72 35.29 15.12 1.53
N GLU A 73 36.25 15.30 2.42
CA GLU A 73 37.66 15.00 2.16
C GLU A 73 37.92 13.50 2.22
N LYS A 74 38.60 12.98 1.20
CA LYS A 74 39.03 11.59 1.12
C LYS A 74 40.53 11.52 0.86
N PRO A 75 41.31 10.82 1.71
CA PRO A 75 42.72 10.63 1.46
C PRO A 75 42.91 9.67 0.29
N LEU A 76 43.87 9.99 -0.58
CA LEU A 76 44.31 9.15 -1.67
C LEU A 76 45.82 8.99 -1.62
N GLY A 77 46.28 7.75 -1.75
CA GLY A 77 47.68 7.44 -2.01
C GLY A 77 47.86 6.88 -3.41
N ILE A 78 48.99 7.18 -4.04
CA ILE A 78 49.42 6.48 -5.26
C ILE A 78 50.70 5.74 -4.92
N ARG A 79 50.63 4.42 -4.83
CA ARG A 79 51.78 3.58 -4.55
C ARG A 79 52.61 3.40 -5.81
N VAL A 80 53.84 3.89 -5.78
CA VAL A 80 54.82 3.78 -6.85
C VAL A 80 55.77 2.64 -6.51
N LEU A 81 55.67 1.53 -7.27
CA LEU A 81 56.43 0.29 -7.07
C LEU A 81 57.55 0.19 -8.11
N PRO A 82 58.82 0.34 -7.72
CA PRO A 82 59.97 0.03 -8.57
C PRO A 82 60.06 -1.49 -8.81
N ALA A 83 60.51 -1.90 -10.00
CA ALA A 83 60.58 -3.30 -10.39
C ALA A 83 61.90 -3.98 -9.95
N GLU A 84 63.03 -3.28 -10.06
CA GLU A 84 64.36 -3.76 -9.74
C GLU A 84 64.68 -3.57 -8.24
N HIS A 85 64.14 -2.52 -7.61
CA HIS A 85 64.29 -2.24 -6.17
C HIS A 85 62.95 -2.19 -5.42
N PRO A 86 62.29 -3.33 -5.18
CA PRO A 86 60.98 -3.38 -4.52
C PRO A 86 60.94 -2.85 -3.09
N GLU A 87 62.09 -2.66 -2.43
CA GLU A 87 62.21 -2.03 -1.11
C GLU A 87 62.07 -0.50 -1.14
N SER A 88 62.23 0.12 -2.33
CA SER A 88 62.23 1.58 -2.51
C SER A 88 60.84 2.16 -2.85
N VAL A 89 59.78 1.57 -2.30
CA VAL A 89 58.40 1.99 -2.55
C VAL A 89 58.14 3.39 -2.00
N ALA A 90 57.47 4.23 -2.79
CA ALA A 90 56.97 5.54 -2.37
C ALA A 90 55.44 5.59 -2.47
N VAL A 91 54.80 6.32 -1.55
CA VAL A 91 53.35 6.55 -1.57
C VAL A 91 53.09 8.05 -1.41
N PRO A 92 53.18 8.85 -2.49
CA PRO A 92 52.65 10.22 -2.48
C PRO A 92 51.17 10.24 -2.10
N GLU A 93 50.82 11.13 -1.18
CA GLU A 93 49.46 11.30 -0.65
C GLU A 93 48.85 12.64 -1.11
N MET A 94 47.55 12.63 -1.38
CA MET A 94 46.76 13.81 -1.70
C MET A 94 45.36 13.73 -1.12
N THR A 95 44.69 14.88 -1.01
CA THR A 95 43.30 14.96 -0.55
C THR A 95 42.37 15.18 -1.74
N VAL A 96 41.39 14.29 -1.92
CA VAL A 96 40.31 14.47 -2.89
C VAL A 96 39.07 14.98 -2.16
N VAL A 97 38.61 16.17 -2.52
CA VAL A 97 37.38 16.78 -2.00
C VAL A 97 36.22 16.38 -2.90
N VAL A 98 35.38 15.47 -2.43
CA VAL A 98 34.15 15.09 -3.14
C VAL A 98 33.06 16.10 -2.79
N GLU A 99 32.53 16.79 -3.79
CA GLU A 99 31.47 17.78 -3.57
C GLU A 99 30.15 17.11 -3.16
N PRO A 100 29.33 17.80 -2.34
CA PRO A 100 27.99 17.34 -2.02
C PRO A 100 27.07 17.49 -3.22
N PHE A 101 26.28 16.45 -3.50
CA PHE A 101 25.09 16.56 -4.34
C PHE A 101 23.84 16.16 -3.57
N ARG A 102 22.72 16.79 -3.92
CA ARG A 102 21.43 16.62 -3.26
C ARG A 102 20.45 15.96 -4.22
N GLU A 103 19.74 14.98 -3.72
CA GLU A 103 18.64 14.33 -4.41
C GLU A 103 17.72 13.71 -3.37
N LEU A 104 16.56 14.32 -3.12
CA LEU A 104 15.56 13.77 -2.22
C LEU A 104 14.42 13.16 -3.04
N ARG A 105 13.93 12.01 -2.60
CA ARG A 105 12.73 11.38 -3.17
C ARG A 105 11.69 11.20 -2.06
N ALA A 106 10.48 11.66 -2.30
CA ALA A 106 9.39 11.51 -1.35
C ALA A 106 8.21 10.77 -1.98
N THR A 107 7.44 10.03 -1.17
CA THR A 107 6.20 9.37 -1.58
C THR A 107 5.14 9.53 -0.50
N LEU A 108 3.87 9.58 -0.90
CA LEU A 108 2.72 9.69 -0.01
C LEU A 108 1.80 8.50 -0.20
N GLU A 109 1.54 7.77 0.87
CA GLU A 109 0.70 6.58 0.83
C GLU A 109 -0.32 6.52 1.96
N PRO A 110 -1.58 6.17 1.67
CA PRO A 110 -2.18 6.10 0.33
C PRO A 110 -2.47 7.50 -0.24
N GLY A 111 -2.58 7.68 -1.56
CA GLY A 111 -2.90 9.00 -2.14
C GLY A 111 -4.30 9.54 -1.79
N ARG A 112 -5.25 8.66 -1.45
CA ARG A 112 -6.61 9.04 -1.04
C ARG A 112 -7.09 8.20 0.14
N ARG A 113 -7.72 8.83 1.12
CA ARG A 113 -8.39 8.13 2.25
C ARG A 113 -9.75 8.73 2.56
N ARG A 114 -10.66 7.87 3.00
CA ARG A 114 -12.00 8.24 3.48
C ARG A 114 -12.05 8.24 5.01
N GLY A 115 -12.83 9.13 5.60
CA GLY A 115 -13.09 9.15 7.05
C GLY A 115 -14.12 10.20 7.45
N TRP A 116 -14.66 10.13 8.66
CA TRP A 116 -15.69 11.09 9.11
C TRP A 116 -15.11 12.44 9.56
N LEU A 117 -14.01 12.40 10.31
CA LEU A 117 -13.33 13.60 10.84
C LEU A 117 -11.83 13.63 10.55
N GLY A 118 -11.22 12.49 10.22
CA GLY A 118 -9.81 12.47 9.85
C GLY A 118 -9.36 11.13 9.30
N ALA A 119 -8.14 11.13 8.78
CA ALA A 119 -7.45 9.99 8.23
C ALA A 119 -5.96 10.05 8.57
N ARG A 120 -5.31 8.89 8.44
CA ARG A 120 -3.86 8.76 8.57
C ARG A 120 -3.26 8.36 7.23
N PHE A 121 -2.13 8.98 6.94
CA PHE A 121 -1.30 8.79 5.78
C PHE A 121 0.13 8.55 6.25
N ARG A 122 0.99 8.08 5.36
CA ARG A 122 2.42 7.93 5.57
C ARG A 122 3.15 8.63 4.46
N THR A 123 4.16 9.40 4.82
CA THR A 123 5.08 10.01 3.87
C THR A 123 6.45 9.38 4.08
N ALA A 124 6.98 8.73 3.05
CA ALA A 124 8.34 8.22 3.07
C ALA A 124 9.25 9.21 2.35
N VAL A 125 10.42 9.50 2.92
CA VAL A 125 11.42 10.39 2.34
C VAL A 125 12.75 9.65 2.32
N GLN A 126 13.37 9.58 1.15
CA GLN A 126 14.66 8.96 0.92
C GLN A 126 15.70 10.00 0.50
N ASN A 127 16.87 9.97 1.14
CA ASN A 127 18.04 10.73 0.70
C ASN A 127 18.85 9.90 -0.30
N ARG A 128 18.85 10.33 -1.56
CA ARG A 128 19.66 9.76 -2.66
C ARG A 128 20.92 10.59 -2.95
N GLY A 129 21.09 11.72 -2.26
CA GLY A 129 22.31 12.49 -2.25
C GLY A 129 23.43 11.79 -1.48
N ASN A 130 24.64 12.34 -1.57
CA ASN A 130 25.82 11.80 -0.88
C ASN A 130 26.21 12.56 0.41
N ALA A 131 25.40 13.53 0.83
CA ALA A 131 25.59 14.28 2.07
C ALA A 131 24.37 14.14 3.00
N PRO A 132 24.56 14.18 4.33
CA PRO A 132 23.44 14.20 5.28
C PRO A 132 22.54 15.41 5.04
N THR A 133 21.23 15.19 5.10
CA THR A 133 20.23 16.23 4.81
C THR A 133 19.18 16.28 5.91
N ASP A 134 18.95 17.46 6.47
CA ASP A 134 17.83 17.71 7.37
C ASP A 134 16.58 18.04 6.54
N VAL A 135 15.49 17.34 6.81
CA VAL A 135 14.21 17.55 6.13
C VAL A 135 13.13 17.95 7.12
N VAL A 136 12.25 18.84 6.68
CA VAL A 136 11.05 19.30 7.37
C VAL A 136 9.85 18.95 6.52
N LEU A 137 8.95 18.15 7.08
CA LEU A 137 7.69 17.77 6.44
C LEU A 137 6.59 18.74 6.85
N SER A 138 5.91 19.31 5.86
CA SER A 138 4.80 20.22 6.06
C SER A 138 3.65 19.90 5.12
N GLY A 139 2.44 20.26 5.53
CA GLY A 139 1.23 20.07 4.75
C GLY A 139 0.64 21.41 4.36
N ARG A 140 0.18 21.53 3.11
CA ARG A 140 -0.50 22.73 2.59
C ARG A 140 -1.88 22.35 2.09
N GLN A 141 -2.84 23.24 2.30
CA GLN A 141 -4.18 23.13 1.73
C GLN A 141 -4.55 24.52 1.20
N GLN A 142 -5.22 24.60 0.05
CA GLN A 142 -5.67 25.89 -0.50
C GLN A 142 -6.70 26.57 0.41
N GLY A 143 -7.52 25.78 1.12
CA GLY A 143 -8.47 26.27 2.14
C GLY A 143 -8.00 26.03 3.57
N GLU A 144 -8.86 26.32 4.54
CA GLU A 144 -8.57 26.15 5.97
C GLU A 144 -9.33 24.97 6.61
N GLU A 145 -9.90 24.06 5.83
CA GLU A 145 -10.80 23.03 6.33
C GLU A 145 -10.07 21.87 7.01
N LEU A 146 -8.79 21.65 6.70
CA LEU A 146 -7.97 20.58 7.25
C LEU A 146 -6.95 21.11 8.26
N ARG A 147 -6.61 20.24 9.21
CA ARG A 147 -5.44 20.31 10.07
C ARG A 147 -4.54 19.14 9.70
N LEU A 148 -3.32 19.46 9.31
CA LEU A 148 -2.30 18.51 8.87
C LEU A 148 -1.21 18.52 9.95
N ALA A 149 -0.89 17.35 10.50
CA ALA A 149 0.14 17.21 11.52
C ALA A 149 1.04 16.01 11.19
N PHE A 150 2.35 16.23 11.20
CA PHE A 150 3.35 15.20 10.94
C PHE A 150 3.94 14.68 12.24
N THR A 151 4.36 13.42 12.25
CA THR A 151 5.08 12.82 13.37
C THR A 151 6.09 11.80 12.84
N PRO A 152 7.41 12.08 12.93
CA PRO A 152 8.01 13.37 13.28
C PRO A 152 7.83 14.42 12.18
N GLU A 153 7.91 15.72 12.52
CA GLU A 153 7.88 16.82 11.54
C GLU A 153 9.25 17.11 10.93
N ARG A 154 10.32 16.84 11.68
CA ARG A 154 11.71 17.03 11.25
C ARG A 154 12.47 15.73 11.37
N ARG A 155 13.33 15.46 10.40
CA ARG A 155 14.18 14.26 10.40
C ARG A 155 15.50 14.58 9.70
N ARG A 156 16.60 14.14 10.30
CA ARG A 156 17.88 14.07 9.62
C ARG A 156 17.99 12.74 8.90
N LEU A 157 18.40 12.77 7.64
CA LEU A 157 18.58 11.59 6.80
C LEU A 157 20.04 11.47 6.39
N GLU A 158 20.64 10.34 6.72
CA GLU A 158 21.95 9.96 6.19
C GLU A 158 21.85 9.63 4.68
N PRO A 159 22.94 9.77 3.91
CA PRO A 159 22.97 9.34 2.51
C PRO A 159 22.54 7.88 2.34
N GLY A 160 21.53 7.66 1.50
CA GLY A 160 20.89 6.36 1.28
C GLY A 160 19.76 6.02 2.27
N GLU A 161 19.62 6.75 3.39
CA GLU A 161 18.58 6.49 4.40
C GLU A 161 17.19 6.84 3.85
N SER A 162 16.22 6.01 4.22
CA SER A 162 14.80 6.27 4.02
C SER A 162 14.12 6.30 5.39
N ALA A 163 13.30 7.33 5.63
CA ALA A 163 12.50 7.44 6.85
C ALA A 163 11.04 7.70 6.53
N GLU A 164 10.17 7.14 7.37
CA GLU A 164 8.74 7.37 7.32
C GLU A 164 8.31 8.41 8.35
N ALA A 165 7.38 9.29 7.96
CA ALA A 165 6.67 10.20 8.83
C ALA A 165 5.16 9.94 8.71
N GLY A 166 4.50 9.78 9.86
CA GLY A 166 3.05 9.66 9.91
C GLY A 166 2.40 11.02 9.69
N LEU A 167 1.47 11.11 8.74
CA LEU A 167 0.65 12.30 8.50
C LEU A 167 -0.76 12.07 9.01
N LYS A 168 -1.20 12.89 9.95
CA LYS A 168 -2.57 12.94 10.44
C LYS A 168 -3.32 14.11 9.82
N VAL A 169 -4.35 13.78 9.06
CA VAL A 169 -5.24 14.76 8.43
C VAL A 169 -6.55 14.78 9.20
N ARG A 170 -7.02 15.97 9.62
CA ARG A 170 -8.31 16.14 10.29
C ARG A 170 -9.10 17.30 9.72
N ALA A 171 -10.36 17.07 9.40
CA ALA A 171 -11.29 18.15 9.09
C ALA A 171 -11.62 18.95 10.37
N ARG A 172 -11.83 20.25 10.22
CA ARG A 172 -12.20 21.16 11.32
C ARG A 172 -13.67 21.02 11.73
N LYS A 173 -14.55 20.67 10.79
CA LYS A 173 -16.00 20.53 11.00
C LYS A 173 -16.47 19.14 10.61
N LEU A 174 -17.44 18.57 11.33
CA LEU A 174 -18.14 17.36 10.90
C LEU A 174 -19.19 17.69 9.84
N ILE A 175 -19.35 16.80 8.87
CA ILE A 175 -20.49 16.78 7.97
C ILE A 175 -21.54 15.85 8.61
N TRP A 176 -22.63 16.43 9.12
CA TRP A 176 -23.68 15.65 9.79
C TRP A 176 -24.56 14.88 8.80
N PHE A 177 -24.99 15.56 7.73
CA PHE A 177 -25.83 15.02 6.68
C PHE A 177 -25.35 15.60 5.35
N GLY A 178 -25.46 14.86 4.25
CA GLY A 178 -25.07 15.38 2.93
C GLY A 178 -24.38 14.37 2.04
N ALA A 179 -23.79 14.88 0.96
CA ALA A 179 -22.86 14.12 0.13
C ALA A 179 -21.45 14.15 0.75
N PRO A 180 -20.60 13.14 0.48
CA PRO A 180 -19.20 13.21 0.86
C PRO A 180 -18.48 14.41 0.24
N ALA A 181 -17.60 15.07 1.00
CA ALA A 181 -16.77 16.17 0.51
C ALA A 181 -15.33 15.70 0.28
N ALA A 182 -14.69 16.16 -0.79
CA ALA A 182 -13.29 15.85 -1.11
C ALA A 182 -12.40 17.05 -0.78
N TRP A 183 -11.38 16.83 0.05
CA TRP A 183 -10.45 17.86 0.48
C TRP A 183 -9.04 17.52 -0.03
N PRO A 184 -8.59 18.11 -1.15
CA PRO A 184 -7.23 17.95 -1.62
C PRO A 184 -6.24 18.71 -0.73
N PHE A 185 -5.05 18.14 -0.54
CA PHE A 185 -3.94 18.74 0.18
C PHE A 185 -2.62 18.34 -0.47
N GLU A 186 -1.57 19.09 -0.15
CA GLU A 186 -0.21 18.84 -0.63
C GLU A 186 0.72 18.58 0.56
N VAL A 187 1.67 17.67 0.37
CA VAL A 187 2.77 17.44 1.29
C VAL A 187 4.04 17.98 0.66
N VAL A 188 4.71 18.88 1.39
CA VAL A 188 5.96 19.49 0.99
C VAL A 188 7.06 19.02 1.92
N VAL A 189 8.14 18.51 1.33
CA VAL A 189 9.37 18.16 2.01
C VAL A 189 10.36 19.25 1.68
N ALA A 190 10.68 20.07 2.68
CA ALA A 190 11.60 21.18 2.54
C ALA A 190 12.87 20.91 3.34
N GLU A 191 14.00 21.37 2.83
CA GLU A 191 15.19 21.55 3.67
C GLU A 191 14.97 22.82 4.52
N PRO A 192 15.37 22.84 5.80
CA PRO A 192 15.38 24.08 6.56
C PRO A 192 16.32 25.06 5.83
N GLU A 193 15.85 26.28 5.56
CA GLU A 193 16.69 27.30 4.92
C GLU A 193 17.98 27.46 5.74
N ALA A 194 19.11 27.05 5.15
CA ALA A 194 20.42 27.40 5.65
C ALA A 194 20.64 28.88 5.33
N GLU A 195 20.84 29.69 6.36
CA GLU A 195 21.19 31.11 6.21
C GLU A 195 22.38 31.24 5.23
N GLY A 196 22.13 31.78 4.03
CA GLY A 196 23.20 32.12 3.06
C GLY A 196 23.24 31.35 1.73
N ALA A 197 22.35 30.40 1.44
CA ALA A 197 22.28 29.79 0.11
C ALA A 197 21.40 30.61 -0.85
N GLY A 198 21.93 30.99 -2.02
CA GLY A 198 21.19 31.68 -3.07
C GLY A 198 19.92 30.92 -3.49
N VAL A 199 18.85 31.67 -3.76
CA VAL A 199 17.48 31.16 -4.00
C VAL A 199 17.39 30.21 -5.22
N GLU A 200 18.38 30.22 -6.11
CA GLU A 200 18.38 29.46 -7.36
C GLU A 200 18.95 28.03 -7.21
N ASP A 201 19.99 27.82 -6.40
CA ASP A 201 20.55 26.48 -6.14
C ASP A 201 19.74 25.68 -5.11
N ALA A 202 18.94 26.36 -4.27
CA ALA A 202 18.13 25.71 -3.23
C ALA A 202 16.96 24.86 -3.76
N ARG A 203 16.54 25.06 -5.01
CA ARG A 203 15.47 24.27 -5.66
C ARG A 203 15.98 23.01 -6.34
N ALA A 204 17.26 22.94 -6.67
CA ALA A 204 17.85 21.79 -7.35
C ALA A 204 18.00 20.62 -6.35
N GLY A 205 17.12 19.62 -6.47
CA GLY A 205 17.14 18.40 -5.64
C GLY A 205 16.04 18.29 -4.59
N GLN A 206 15.14 19.29 -4.48
CA GLN A 206 13.94 19.18 -3.66
C GLN A 206 12.90 18.28 -4.34
N PRO A 207 12.16 17.44 -3.58
CA PRO A 207 11.09 16.64 -4.16
C PRO A 207 9.93 17.52 -4.63
N GLU A 208 9.25 17.10 -5.68
CA GLU A 208 7.98 17.73 -6.06
C GLU A 208 6.93 17.59 -4.93
N PRO A 209 6.03 18.58 -4.75
CA PRO A 209 4.94 18.49 -3.80
C PRO A 209 4.06 17.25 -4.08
N LEU A 210 3.83 16.45 -3.05
CA LEU A 210 3.03 15.24 -3.16
C LEU A 210 1.56 15.56 -2.94
N GLN A 211 0.71 15.17 -3.89
CA GLN A 211 -0.73 15.42 -3.81
C GLN A 211 -1.44 14.31 -3.04
N GLY A 212 -2.33 14.69 -2.12
CA GLY A 212 -3.19 13.78 -1.36
C GLY A 212 -4.64 14.28 -1.30
N GLU A 213 -5.58 13.37 -1.08
CA GLU A 213 -6.99 13.70 -0.94
C GLU A 213 -7.63 13.04 0.29
N PHE A 214 -8.28 13.85 1.12
CA PHE A 214 -9.12 13.37 2.21
C PHE A 214 -10.61 13.47 1.83
N ALA A 215 -11.25 12.33 1.66
CA ALA A 215 -12.68 12.25 1.38
C ALA A 215 -13.47 12.14 2.69
N GLN A 216 -14.09 13.24 3.10
CA GLN A 216 -14.89 13.34 4.31
C GLN A 216 -16.29 12.75 4.11
N LEU A 217 -16.61 11.72 4.88
CA LEU A 217 -17.91 11.05 4.88
C LEU A 217 -18.89 11.75 5.83
N PRO A 218 -20.18 11.85 5.46
CA PRO A 218 -21.21 12.31 6.39
C PRO A 218 -21.41 11.31 7.53
N LEU A 219 -21.76 11.81 8.72
CA LEU A 219 -21.97 10.96 9.90
C LEU A 219 -23.28 10.18 9.83
N PHE A 220 -24.36 10.81 9.35
CA PHE A 220 -25.67 10.20 9.24
C PHE A 220 -26.23 10.29 7.81
N PRO A 221 -26.92 9.23 7.34
CA PRO A 221 -27.59 9.25 6.04
C PRO A 221 -28.89 10.08 6.11
N LYS A 222 -29.26 10.74 5.00
CA LYS A 222 -30.41 11.65 4.97
C LYS A 222 -31.76 10.98 5.29
N TRP A 223 -31.92 9.69 5.02
CA TRP A 223 -33.17 8.95 5.31
C TRP A 223 -33.46 8.86 6.81
N LEU A 224 -32.44 8.99 7.67
CA LEU A 224 -32.64 9.03 9.12
C LEU A 224 -33.51 10.22 9.53
N LEU A 225 -33.38 11.37 8.85
CA LEU A 225 -34.24 12.53 9.10
C LEU A 225 -35.69 12.27 8.67
N ILE A 226 -35.89 11.55 7.57
CA ILE A 226 -37.23 11.16 7.10
C ILE A 226 -37.87 10.18 8.09
N LEU A 227 -37.11 9.18 8.55
CA LEU A 227 -37.58 8.22 9.56
C LEU A 227 -37.92 8.94 10.88
N LEU A 228 -37.06 9.85 11.34
CA LEU A 228 -37.29 10.61 12.57
C LEU A 228 -38.56 11.47 12.45
N ALA A 229 -38.78 12.11 11.30
CA ALA A 229 -39.99 12.88 11.03
C ALA A 229 -41.25 11.98 11.01
N ALA A 230 -41.16 10.78 10.41
CA ALA A 230 -42.26 9.82 10.38
C ALA A 230 -42.62 9.30 11.79
N ILE A 231 -41.60 8.97 12.61
CA ILE A 231 -41.79 8.56 14.01
C ILE A 231 -42.44 9.70 14.80
N LEU A 232 -41.98 10.94 14.62
CA LEU A 232 -42.56 12.11 15.29
C LEU A 232 -44.02 12.33 14.86
N ALA A 233 -44.34 12.17 13.58
CA ALA A 233 -45.71 12.26 13.07
C ALA A 233 -46.61 11.16 13.65
N LEU A 234 -46.13 9.91 13.73
CA LEU A 234 -46.86 8.81 14.37
C LEU A 234 -47.09 9.05 15.86
N LEU A 235 -46.09 9.60 16.57
CA LEU A 235 -46.23 9.99 17.98
C LEU A 235 -47.29 11.10 18.15
N LEU A 236 -47.25 12.13 17.31
CA LEU A 236 -48.26 13.21 17.34
C LEU A 236 -49.65 12.67 17.01
N ALA A 237 -49.78 11.81 16.01
CA ALA A 237 -51.04 11.14 15.66
C ALA A 237 -51.57 10.28 16.82
N TRP A 238 -50.70 9.52 17.49
CA TRP A 238 -51.06 8.75 18.68
C TRP A 238 -51.59 9.65 19.81
N PHE A 239 -50.88 10.74 20.12
CA PHE A 239 -51.30 11.68 21.17
C PHE A 239 -52.60 12.43 20.82
N ALA A 240 -52.82 12.76 19.54
CA ALA A 240 -53.98 13.52 19.09
C ALA A 240 -55.23 12.65 18.84
N LEU A 241 -55.08 11.44 18.31
CA LEU A 241 -56.21 10.59 17.88
C LEU A 241 -56.51 9.46 18.86
N VAL A 242 -55.47 8.80 19.38
CA VAL A 242 -55.65 7.59 20.20
C VAL A 242 -55.86 7.94 21.67
N ARG A 243 -55.15 8.94 22.20
CA ARG A 243 -55.29 9.35 23.60
C ARG A 243 -56.70 9.86 23.99
N PRO A 244 -57.43 10.63 23.15
CA PRO A 244 -58.81 11.02 23.45
C PRO A 244 -59.80 9.85 23.34
N ALA A 245 -59.63 8.98 22.35
CA ALA A 245 -60.51 7.83 22.11
C ALA A 245 -60.39 6.77 23.21
N VAL A 246 -59.18 6.51 23.72
CA VAL A 246 -58.98 5.59 24.87
C VAL A 246 -59.56 6.16 26.17
N ARG A 247 -59.66 7.50 26.30
CA ARG A 247 -60.33 8.15 27.43
C ARG A 247 -61.86 8.16 27.30
N SER A 248 -62.41 8.22 26.08
CA SER A 248 -63.86 8.18 25.86
C SER A 248 -64.41 6.76 26.01
N THR A 249 -63.71 5.75 25.50
CA THR A 249 -64.12 4.34 25.66
C THR A 249 -64.00 3.85 27.10
N ALA A 250 -63.00 4.30 27.86
CA ALA A 250 -62.90 4.03 29.29
C ALA A 250 -64.02 4.72 30.11
N LYS A 251 -64.45 5.94 29.73
CA LYS A 251 -65.59 6.63 30.36
C LYS A 251 -66.94 6.02 29.97
N GLU A 252 -67.13 5.59 28.73
CA GLU A 252 -68.35 4.91 28.27
C GLU A 252 -68.49 3.51 28.85
N ALA A 253 -67.40 2.74 28.96
CA ALA A 253 -67.41 1.43 29.61
C ALA A 253 -67.68 1.55 31.12
N GLY A 254 -67.12 2.58 31.78
CA GLY A 254 -67.43 2.86 33.19
C GLY A 254 -68.87 3.33 33.41
N ALA A 255 -69.43 4.13 32.50
CA ALA A 255 -70.81 4.60 32.58
C ALA A 255 -71.85 3.50 32.29
N LYS A 256 -71.56 2.58 31.35
CA LYS A 256 -72.43 1.42 31.08
C LYS A 256 -72.40 0.41 32.23
N ALA A 257 -71.23 0.14 32.83
CA ALA A 257 -71.13 -0.70 34.03
C ALA A 257 -71.91 -0.12 35.24
N ALA A 258 -71.90 1.20 35.43
CA ALA A 258 -72.65 1.86 36.51
C ALA A 258 -74.17 1.92 36.27
N GLN A 259 -74.64 1.82 35.01
CA GLN A 259 -76.07 1.75 34.68
C GLN A 259 -76.64 0.35 34.80
N GLU A 260 -75.82 -0.69 34.62
CA GLU A 260 -76.23 -2.09 34.73
C GLU A 260 -76.32 -2.56 36.20
N GLU A 261 -75.52 -1.98 37.10
CA GLU A 261 -75.55 -2.26 38.55
C GLU A 261 -76.81 -1.71 39.26
N ASN A 262 -77.55 -0.78 38.63
CA ASN A 262 -78.72 -0.12 39.25
C ASN A 262 -80.07 -0.68 38.79
N ARG A 263 -80.11 -1.84 38.11
CA ARG A 263 -81.34 -2.37 37.48
C ARG A 263 -81.84 -3.75 37.93
N GLN A 264 -81.26 -4.41 38.94
CA GLN A 264 -81.87 -5.63 39.49
C GLN A 264 -81.86 -5.71 41.03
N PRO A 265 -83.03 -6.02 41.64
CA PRO A 265 -83.19 -6.15 43.09
C PRO A 265 -82.66 -7.50 43.62
N ARG A 266 -82.27 -7.46 44.90
CA ARG A 266 -81.75 -8.58 45.70
C ARG A 266 -82.80 -9.68 45.98
N GLN A 267 -82.22 -10.85 46.33
CA GLN A 267 -82.75 -12.03 47.05
C GLN A 267 -83.33 -13.12 46.14
N GLY A 268 -82.93 -14.39 46.18
CA GLY A 268 -82.03 -15.14 47.06
C GLY A 268 -82.58 -16.57 47.23
N GLY A 269 -81.73 -17.60 47.12
CA GLY A 269 -82.02 -18.95 47.62
C GLY A 269 -81.58 -20.14 46.75
N SER A 270 -80.57 -20.89 47.25
CA SER A 270 -80.38 -22.37 47.35
C SER A 270 -80.72 -23.30 46.17
N ALA A 271 -80.03 -24.41 45.86
CA ALA A 271 -78.86 -25.12 46.41
C ALA A 271 -78.35 -26.18 45.37
N SER A 272 -77.08 -26.61 45.52
CA SER A 272 -76.42 -27.91 45.18
C SER A 272 -76.86 -28.73 43.95
N GLY A 273 -76.02 -29.30 43.10
CA GLY A 273 -74.57 -29.52 43.03
C GLY A 273 -74.28 -30.61 41.97
N GLY A 274 -73.09 -30.61 41.35
CA GLY A 274 -72.65 -31.69 40.44
C GLY A 274 -71.53 -31.29 39.45
N THR A 275 -70.30 -31.75 39.79
CA THR A 275 -69.06 -32.05 39.01
C THR A 275 -69.14 -32.06 37.46
N ALA A 276 -68.12 -31.75 36.64
CA ALA A 276 -66.66 -31.72 36.80
C ALA A 276 -65.96 -30.91 35.66
N ASP A 277 -64.71 -30.50 35.92
CA ASP A 277 -63.51 -30.38 35.03
C ASP A 277 -63.60 -29.61 33.68
N GLY A 278 -62.73 -28.66 33.34
CA GLY A 278 -61.49 -28.20 33.95
C GLY A 278 -60.95 -26.93 33.27
N GLY A 279 -59.90 -26.35 33.87
CA GLY A 279 -59.01 -25.37 33.20
C GLY A 279 -59.11 -23.91 33.65
N GLN A 280 -58.80 -23.63 34.92
CA GLN A 280 -58.36 -22.30 35.39
C GLN A 280 -57.00 -21.96 34.74
N GLY A 281 -56.63 -20.71 34.46
CA GLY A 281 -57.13 -19.46 35.02
C GLY A 281 -55.99 -18.75 35.76
N LYS A 282 -55.59 -17.61 35.18
CA LYS A 282 -55.18 -16.38 35.89
C LYS A 282 -53.76 -16.37 36.53
N PRO A 283 -53.29 -15.20 37.01
CA PRO A 283 -52.41 -14.29 36.25
C PRO A 283 -51.21 -13.80 37.10
N GLU A 284 -50.53 -12.76 36.60
CA GLU A 284 -49.70 -11.76 37.31
C GLU A 284 -48.72 -12.20 38.41
N GLY A 285 -47.46 -11.82 38.24
CA GLY A 285 -46.49 -11.86 39.33
C GLY A 285 -45.17 -11.21 38.95
N GLN A 286 -44.93 -10.06 39.55
CA GLN A 286 -43.73 -9.22 39.47
C GLN A 286 -42.53 -9.85 40.20
N GLY A 287 -41.31 -9.55 39.74
CA GLY A 287 -40.09 -9.60 40.56
C GLY A 287 -39.02 -10.63 40.16
N GLY A 288 -37.75 -10.22 40.23
CA GLY A 288 -36.61 -11.13 40.15
C GLY A 288 -35.27 -10.45 39.87
N GLN A 289 -34.49 -10.24 40.93
CA GLN A 289 -33.09 -9.76 40.96
C GLN A 289 -32.06 -10.82 40.51
N GLU A 290 -30.86 -10.31 40.20
CA GLU A 290 -29.51 -10.91 40.22
C GLU A 290 -29.34 -12.34 40.81
N ALA A 291 -28.64 -13.23 40.09
CA ALA A 291 -27.19 -13.47 40.26
C ALA A 291 -26.72 -14.86 39.75
N SER A 292 -25.61 -14.82 39.02
CA SER A 292 -24.45 -15.74 39.03
C SER A 292 -24.49 -17.15 38.39
N ALA A 293 -23.47 -17.36 37.55
CA ALA A 293 -22.62 -18.54 37.33
C ALA A 293 -23.30 -19.90 37.06
N GLY A 294 -22.96 -20.68 36.04
CA GLY A 294 -21.79 -20.76 35.18
C GLY A 294 -21.52 -22.24 34.94
N ALA A 295 -21.31 -22.66 33.69
CA ALA A 295 -20.60 -23.91 33.38
C ALA A 295 -20.24 -23.97 31.90
N SER A 296 -18.95 -24.19 31.68
CA SER A 296 -18.23 -24.35 30.43
C SER A 296 -18.65 -25.59 29.62
N GLY A 297 -18.45 -25.51 28.31
CA GLY A 297 -18.45 -26.65 27.41
C GLY A 297 -17.62 -26.32 26.16
N SER A 298 -16.37 -26.79 26.16
CA SER A 298 -15.38 -26.69 25.09
C SER A 298 -15.58 -27.78 24.01
N GLY A 299 -15.15 -27.48 22.79
CA GLY A 299 -15.02 -28.39 21.64
C GLY A 299 -15.48 -27.69 20.36
N GLY A 300 -14.67 -27.37 19.34
CA GLY A 300 -13.49 -28.04 18.82
C GLY A 300 -13.89 -28.93 17.65
N GLY A 301 -13.65 -28.49 16.40
CA GLY A 301 -13.70 -29.38 15.22
C GLY A 301 -14.28 -28.80 13.93
N SER A 302 -13.38 -28.30 13.08
CA SER A 302 -13.23 -28.58 11.64
C SER A 302 -14.43 -29.04 10.78
N GLY A 303 -14.63 -28.32 9.67
CA GLY A 303 -14.72 -28.95 8.33
C GLY A 303 -16.10 -29.01 7.67
N GLY A 304 -16.18 -28.46 6.45
CA GLY A 304 -17.10 -28.98 5.43
C GLY A 304 -18.09 -28.00 4.81
N SER A 305 -17.73 -27.53 3.61
CA SER A 305 -18.56 -27.37 2.41
C SER A 305 -20.09 -27.42 2.57
N GLY A 306 -20.77 -26.37 2.11
CA GLY A 306 -22.24 -26.35 2.03
C GLY A 306 -22.78 -25.11 1.34
N SER A 307 -22.91 -25.24 0.02
CA SER A 307 -23.69 -24.46 -0.94
C SER A 307 -24.75 -23.49 -0.39
N THR A 308 -24.68 -22.29 -0.95
CA THR A 308 -25.62 -21.16 -0.86
C THR A 308 -27.01 -21.50 -1.39
N GLY A 309 -28.03 -21.16 -0.61
CA GLY A 309 -29.41 -21.00 -1.06
C GLY A 309 -30.07 -19.86 -0.29
N GLY A 310 -30.09 -18.67 -0.87
CA GLY A 310 -30.68 -17.48 -0.25
C GLY A 310 -30.91 -16.38 -1.28
N ALA A 311 -32.02 -16.50 -1.99
CA ALA A 311 -32.50 -15.49 -2.93
C ALA A 311 -33.08 -14.27 -2.18
N GLY A 312 -32.80 -13.06 -2.69
CA GLY A 312 -33.63 -11.87 -2.49
C GLY A 312 -32.89 -10.64 -1.99
N GLY A 313 -32.71 -9.64 -2.86
CA GLY A 313 -32.37 -8.27 -2.45
C GLY A 313 -31.65 -7.47 -3.53
N ALA A 314 -32.41 -6.84 -4.43
CA ALA A 314 -31.90 -5.95 -5.46
C ALA A 314 -31.20 -4.71 -4.83
N GLY A 315 -29.90 -4.59 -5.11
CA GLY A 315 -29.02 -3.53 -4.66
C GLY A 315 -27.57 -3.94 -4.94
N ALA A 316 -27.22 -4.05 -6.23
CA ALA A 316 -25.96 -4.62 -6.69
C ALA A 316 -24.77 -3.72 -6.32
N ASN A 317 -24.18 -3.95 -5.15
CA ASN A 317 -22.84 -3.47 -4.88
C ASN A 317 -21.85 -4.31 -5.72
N PRO A 318 -20.82 -3.68 -6.32
CA PRO A 318 -19.70 -4.41 -6.89
C PRO A 318 -19.08 -5.32 -5.84
N GLU A 319 -19.09 -6.63 -6.07
CA GLU A 319 -18.52 -7.63 -5.17
C GLU A 319 -17.05 -7.84 -5.54
N GLN A 320 -16.15 -7.76 -4.56
CA GLN A 320 -14.75 -8.10 -4.79
C GLN A 320 -14.64 -9.59 -5.08
N SER A 321 -13.95 -9.94 -6.16
CA SER A 321 -13.81 -11.33 -6.61
C SER A 321 -12.36 -11.60 -6.97
N SER A 322 -11.87 -12.78 -6.59
CA SER A 322 -10.56 -13.28 -7.00
C SER A 322 -10.63 -14.78 -7.26
N GLU A 323 -9.84 -15.23 -8.23
CA GLU A 323 -9.82 -16.61 -8.69
C GLU A 323 -8.40 -17.06 -8.99
N THR A 324 -8.14 -18.35 -8.80
CA THR A 324 -6.83 -18.95 -9.05
C THR A 324 -6.94 -20.01 -10.14
N ILE A 325 -6.20 -19.82 -11.22
CA ILE A 325 -6.07 -20.79 -12.31
C ILE A 325 -4.71 -21.46 -12.17
N ASP A 326 -4.74 -22.73 -11.78
CA ASP A 326 -3.57 -23.60 -11.67
C ASP A 326 -3.45 -24.47 -12.92
N VAL A 327 -2.27 -24.45 -13.56
CA VAL A 327 -1.99 -25.21 -14.78
C VAL A 327 -0.72 -26.05 -14.60
N GLN A 328 -0.91 -27.37 -14.62
CA GLN A 328 0.17 -28.36 -14.66
C GLN A 328 0.21 -29.09 -16.00
N THR A 329 1.39 -29.14 -16.62
CA THR A 329 1.58 -29.79 -17.93
C THR A 329 2.96 -30.45 -18.03
N GLY A 330 3.07 -31.54 -18.79
CA GLY A 330 4.34 -32.22 -19.05
C GLY A 330 5.25 -31.46 -20.00
N ALA A 331 6.53 -31.83 -20.02
CA ALA A 331 7.52 -31.31 -20.97
C ALA A 331 7.09 -31.56 -22.43
N GLY A 332 7.26 -30.56 -23.29
CA GLY A 332 6.82 -30.58 -24.69
C GLY A 332 5.31 -30.48 -24.91
N ALA A 333 4.51 -30.42 -23.84
CA ALA A 333 3.05 -30.33 -23.94
C ALA A 333 2.54 -28.90 -23.71
N ARG A 334 1.34 -28.65 -24.23
CA ARG A 334 0.59 -27.42 -24.01
C ARG A 334 -0.73 -27.74 -23.31
N LYS A 335 -1.05 -26.99 -22.25
CA LYS A 335 -2.32 -27.10 -21.54
C LYS A 335 -2.90 -25.72 -21.22
N ALA A 336 -4.21 -25.61 -21.18
CA ALA A 336 -4.90 -24.40 -20.74
C ALA A 336 -5.71 -24.65 -19.46
N GLY A 337 -5.69 -23.67 -18.56
CA GLY A 337 -6.63 -23.55 -17.44
C GLY A 337 -7.53 -22.35 -17.67
N THR A 338 -8.77 -22.43 -17.20
CA THR A 338 -9.78 -21.40 -17.45
C THR A 338 -10.63 -21.12 -16.22
N TYR A 339 -10.95 -19.85 -16.00
CA TYR A 339 -12.05 -19.40 -15.16
C TYR A 339 -13.13 -18.78 -16.05
N VAL A 340 -14.38 -19.21 -15.91
CA VAL A 340 -15.51 -18.70 -16.70
C VAL A 340 -16.33 -17.74 -15.85
N VAL A 341 -16.58 -16.54 -16.37
CA VAL A 341 -17.41 -15.55 -15.69
C VAL A 341 -18.84 -16.08 -15.57
N PRO A 342 -19.45 -16.08 -14.36
CA PRO A 342 -20.80 -16.55 -14.14
C PRO A 342 -21.84 -15.86 -15.05
N GLU A 343 -22.93 -16.57 -15.34
CA GLU A 343 -24.08 -15.99 -16.03
C GLU A 343 -24.68 -14.82 -15.23
N GLY A 344 -25.09 -13.77 -15.94
CA GLY A 344 -25.63 -12.54 -15.37
C GLY A 344 -24.57 -11.61 -14.77
N LYS A 345 -23.27 -11.88 -14.95
CA LYS A 345 -22.18 -11.13 -14.33
C LYS A 345 -21.16 -10.63 -15.36
N THR A 346 -20.53 -9.50 -15.07
CA THR A 346 -19.35 -8.99 -15.76
C THR A 346 -18.20 -8.96 -14.77
N PHE A 347 -17.05 -9.52 -15.14
CA PHE A 347 -15.84 -9.48 -14.31
C PHE A 347 -14.92 -8.36 -14.78
N GLY A 348 -14.83 -7.29 -14.01
CA GLY A 348 -13.88 -6.20 -14.21
C GLY A 348 -12.54 -6.53 -13.55
N VAL A 349 -11.62 -7.12 -14.32
CA VAL A 349 -10.29 -7.51 -13.84
C VAL A 349 -9.41 -6.28 -13.67
N THR A 350 -8.81 -6.11 -12.49
CA THR A 350 -7.88 -5.02 -12.17
C THR A 350 -6.45 -5.51 -12.02
N ASP A 351 -6.27 -6.76 -11.58
CA ASP A 351 -4.95 -7.27 -11.25
C ASP A 351 -4.81 -8.75 -11.63
N ILE A 352 -3.62 -9.12 -12.07
CA ILE A 352 -3.18 -10.51 -12.17
C ILE A 352 -1.82 -10.70 -11.53
N VAL A 353 -1.61 -11.86 -10.92
CA VAL A 353 -0.30 -12.30 -10.41
C VAL A 353 -0.01 -13.67 -11.02
N VAL A 354 1.15 -13.79 -11.67
CA VAL A 354 1.60 -15.02 -12.33
C VAL A 354 2.82 -15.55 -11.60
N ALA A 355 2.83 -16.84 -11.28
CA ALA A 355 3.92 -17.50 -10.57
C ALA A 355 4.49 -18.67 -11.40
N ASN A 356 5.80 -18.57 -11.66
CA ASN A 356 6.68 -19.62 -12.17
C ASN A 356 7.69 -20.02 -11.07
N PHE A 357 7.18 -20.59 -9.97
CA PHE A 357 7.98 -20.84 -8.77
C PHE A 357 9.03 -21.95 -8.94
N GLN A 358 8.83 -22.87 -9.89
CA GLN A 358 9.78 -23.96 -10.18
C GLN A 358 10.92 -23.52 -11.09
N GLY A 359 10.77 -22.37 -11.76
CA GLY A 359 11.72 -21.90 -12.76
C GLY A 359 11.63 -22.65 -14.07
N ASP A 360 10.42 -22.98 -14.49
CA ASP A 360 10.12 -23.62 -15.77
C ASP A 360 10.55 -22.74 -16.96
N GLU A 361 10.80 -23.38 -18.11
CA GLU A 361 11.12 -22.72 -19.38
C GLU A 361 10.00 -23.02 -20.41
N GLY A 362 9.63 -22.03 -21.22
CA GLY A 362 8.53 -22.15 -22.17
C GLY A 362 7.72 -20.86 -22.33
N LEU A 363 6.44 -20.98 -22.68
CA LEU A 363 5.56 -19.82 -22.92
C LEU A 363 4.29 -19.90 -22.10
N LEU A 364 3.92 -18.79 -21.48
CA LEU A 364 2.64 -18.59 -20.82
C LEU A 364 1.86 -17.49 -21.55
N THR A 365 0.67 -17.80 -22.04
CA THR A 365 -0.23 -16.86 -22.71
C THR A 365 -1.49 -16.66 -21.88
N ILE A 366 -1.82 -15.40 -21.58
CA ILE A 366 -3.03 -15.01 -20.85
C ILE A 366 -4.00 -14.35 -21.83
N SER A 367 -5.25 -14.79 -21.84
CA SER A 367 -6.32 -14.25 -22.67
C SER A 367 -7.58 -14.02 -21.86
N PHE A 368 -8.26 -12.90 -22.10
CA PHE A 368 -9.56 -12.59 -21.52
C PHE A 368 -10.60 -12.63 -22.64
N GLY A 369 -11.47 -13.63 -22.62
CA GLY A 369 -12.34 -13.98 -23.75
C GLY A 369 -11.50 -14.26 -25.01
N LYS A 370 -11.80 -13.55 -26.10
CA LYS A 370 -11.06 -13.66 -27.38
C LYS A 370 -9.81 -12.79 -27.43
N ARG A 371 -9.58 -11.90 -26.44
CA ARG A 371 -8.48 -10.95 -26.44
C ARG A 371 -7.26 -11.53 -25.75
N LYS A 372 -6.17 -11.72 -26.49
CA LYS A 372 -4.86 -12.04 -25.91
C LYS A 372 -4.36 -10.81 -25.15
N ILE A 373 -4.08 -10.97 -23.85
CA ILE A 373 -3.58 -9.90 -22.97
C ILE A 373 -2.07 -9.82 -23.07
N THR A 374 -1.38 -10.95 -22.88
CA THR A 374 0.08 -11.01 -22.96
C THR A 374 0.58 -12.43 -23.25
N THR A 375 1.84 -12.53 -23.65
CA THR A 375 2.58 -13.79 -23.73
C THR A 375 3.96 -13.57 -23.14
N ILE A 376 4.32 -14.40 -22.18
CA ILE A 376 5.52 -14.24 -21.36
C ILE A 376 6.35 -15.51 -21.51
N ALA A 377 7.66 -15.34 -21.71
CA ALA A 377 8.60 -16.45 -21.63
C ALA A 377 8.80 -16.84 -20.16
N LEU A 378 8.63 -18.12 -19.83
CA LEU A 378 8.65 -18.58 -18.43
C LEU A 378 10.03 -18.32 -17.78
N GLU A 379 11.09 -18.40 -18.56
CA GLU A 379 12.47 -18.15 -18.13
C GLU A 379 12.75 -16.69 -17.70
N THR A 380 11.89 -15.72 -18.05
CA THR A 380 12.13 -14.30 -17.73
C THR A 380 11.56 -13.87 -16.39
N PHE A 381 10.81 -14.74 -15.68
CA PHE A 381 10.23 -14.40 -14.39
C PHE A 381 10.14 -15.59 -13.43
N ARG A 382 9.91 -15.25 -12.15
CA ARG A 382 9.54 -16.22 -11.10
C ARG A 382 8.21 -15.87 -10.48
N ASN A 383 7.99 -14.58 -10.20
CA ASN A 383 6.68 -14.02 -9.86
C ASN A 383 6.55 -12.68 -10.58
N GLN A 384 5.39 -12.41 -11.19
CA GLN A 384 5.14 -11.16 -11.91
C GLN A 384 3.71 -10.70 -11.65
N ASP A 385 3.55 -9.44 -11.27
CA ASP A 385 2.26 -8.77 -11.15
C ASP A 385 1.99 -7.84 -12.34
N TYR A 386 0.72 -7.73 -12.71
CA TYR A 386 0.21 -6.71 -13.63
C TYR A 386 -1.05 -6.10 -13.05
N HIS A 387 -1.10 -4.77 -13.03
CA HIS A 387 -2.23 -4.00 -12.51
C HIS A 387 -2.72 -3.01 -13.56
N TRP A 388 -4.03 -2.78 -13.61
CA TRP A 388 -4.68 -1.85 -14.53
C TRP A 388 -5.52 -0.82 -13.78
N VAL A 389 -5.29 0.46 -14.08
CA VAL A 389 -6.12 1.57 -13.57
C VAL A 389 -7.55 1.49 -14.11
N THR A 390 -7.70 1.12 -15.38
CA THR A 390 -8.99 0.89 -16.03
C THR A 390 -9.27 -0.61 -16.07
N PRO A 391 -10.30 -1.12 -15.36
CA PRO A 391 -10.59 -2.54 -15.32
C PRO A 391 -10.88 -3.10 -16.71
N ILE A 392 -10.34 -4.29 -16.99
CA ILE A 392 -10.67 -5.02 -18.21
C ILE A 392 -11.95 -5.80 -17.97
N GLN A 393 -13.00 -5.41 -18.69
CA GLN A 393 -14.32 -6.03 -18.57
C GLN A 393 -14.38 -7.35 -19.35
N ILE A 394 -14.72 -8.43 -18.65
CA ILE A 394 -14.97 -9.75 -19.22
C ILE A 394 -16.46 -10.03 -19.09
N PRO A 395 -17.20 -10.16 -20.22
CA PRO A 395 -18.64 -10.37 -20.17
C PRO A 395 -18.97 -11.75 -19.61
N GLU A 396 -20.23 -11.94 -19.24
CA GLU A 396 -20.74 -13.25 -18.79
C GLU A 396 -20.38 -14.37 -19.77
N LYS A 397 -20.14 -15.57 -19.24
CA LYS A 397 -19.79 -16.78 -20.01
C LYS A 397 -18.48 -16.71 -20.80
N ALA A 398 -17.81 -15.56 -20.86
CA ALA A 398 -16.44 -15.49 -21.36
C ALA A 398 -15.44 -15.95 -20.29
N ALA A 399 -14.24 -16.34 -20.72
CA ALA A 399 -13.26 -16.97 -19.84
C ALA A 399 -11.96 -16.16 -19.70
N VAL A 400 -11.41 -16.13 -18.49
CA VAL A 400 -9.98 -15.89 -18.27
C VAL A 400 -9.26 -17.20 -18.57
N THR A 401 -8.34 -17.19 -19.52
CA THR A 401 -7.60 -18.38 -19.96
C THR A 401 -6.10 -18.19 -19.78
N VAL A 402 -5.45 -19.18 -19.19
CA VAL A 402 -3.99 -19.28 -19.11
C VAL A 402 -3.57 -20.51 -19.88
N SER A 403 -2.78 -20.32 -20.92
CA SER A 403 -2.23 -21.39 -21.74
C SER A 403 -0.72 -21.49 -21.47
N VAL A 404 -0.28 -22.64 -20.98
CA VAL A 404 1.12 -22.94 -20.70
C VAL A 404 1.63 -23.94 -21.74
N THR A 405 2.68 -23.56 -22.46
CA THR A 405 3.49 -24.45 -23.30
C THR A 405 4.79 -24.70 -22.55
N CYS A 406 4.99 -25.92 -22.08
CA CYS A 406 6.16 -26.29 -21.29
C CYS A 406 7.26 -26.79 -22.22
N SER A 407 8.36 -26.05 -22.33
CA SER A 407 9.54 -26.52 -23.04
C SER A 407 10.38 -27.43 -22.14
N LYS A 408 10.62 -26.99 -20.90
CA LYS A 408 11.44 -27.73 -19.92
C LYS A 408 10.98 -27.44 -18.49
N PRO A 409 10.69 -28.48 -17.69
CA PRO A 409 10.40 -28.32 -16.26
C PRO A 409 11.60 -27.74 -15.51
N GLY A 410 11.33 -26.83 -14.58
CA GLY A 410 12.31 -26.14 -13.78
C GLY A 410 12.90 -27.01 -12.67
N THR A 411 13.92 -26.47 -12.02
CA THR A 411 14.55 -27.08 -10.84
C THR A 411 14.41 -26.12 -9.65
N PRO A 412 13.45 -26.37 -8.74
CA PRO A 412 13.29 -25.59 -7.51
C PRO A 412 14.55 -25.63 -6.63
N ALA A 413 14.58 -24.78 -5.59
CA ALA A 413 15.70 -24.69 -4.64
C ALA A 413 16.05 -26.02 -3.92
N THR A 414 15.18 -27.03 -3.97
CA THR A 414 15.44 -28.38 -3.50
C THR A 414 16.47 -29.14 -4.35
N GLY A 415 16.82 -28.63 -5.54
CA GLY A 415 17.81 -29.22 -6.46
C GLY A 415 17.29 -30.41 -7.27
N THR A 416 16.05 -30.86 -7.05
CA THR A 416 15.43 -31.94 -7.82
C THR A 416 14.55 -31.34 -8.92
N GLN A 417 14.80 -31.68 -10.18
CA GLN A 417 14.00 -31.20 -11.30
C GLN A 417 12.55 -31.67 -11.18
N ALA A 418 11.59 -30.78 -11.43
CA ALA A 418 10.17 -31.11 -11.42
C ALA A 418 9.80 -32.07 -12.57
N SER A 419 8.74 -32.86 -12.38
CA SER A 419 8.25 -33.81 -13.40
C SER A 419 7.48 -33.16 -14.55
N GLY A 420 7.12 -31.89 -14.42
CA GLY A 420 6.35 -31.10 -15.38
C GLY A 420 6.39 -29.62 -15.00
N CYS A 421 5.94 -28.76 -15.92
CA CYS A 421 5.78 -27.34 -15.60
C CYS A 421 4.52 -27.11 -14.78
N HIS A 422 4.59 -26.19 -13.82
CA HIS A 422 3.49 -25.81 -12.94
C HIS A 422 3.42 -24.29 -12.79
N GLN A 423 2.35 -23.71 -13.33
CA GLN A 423 2.12 -22.28 -13.32
C GLN A 423 0.81 -21.95 -12.62
N VAL A 424 0.83 -20.85 -11.86
CA VAL A 424 -0.35 -20.35 -11.14
C VAL A 424 -0.62 -18.92 -11.58
N LEU A 425 -1.86 -18.65 -12.00
CA LEU A 425 -2.37 -17.30 -12.20
C LEU A 425 -3.41 -17.01 -11.13
N ASN A 426 -3.20 -15.98 -10.33
CA ASN A 426 -4.27 -15.35 -9.57
C ASN A 426 -4.82 -14.16 -10.38
N VAL A 427 -6.14 -14.08 -10.53
CA VAL A 427 -6.84 -12.96 -11.17
C VAL A 427 -7.79 -12.34 -10.16
N SER A 428 -7.79 -11.02 -10.05
CA SER A 428 -8.66 -10.32 -9.09
C SER A 428 -9.25 -9.05 -9.67
N GLY A 429 -10.37 -8.65 -9.10
CA GLY A 429 -11.11 -7.46 -9.52
C GLY A 429 -12.50 -7.43 -8.91
N VAL A 430 -13.46 -7.00 -9.71
CA VAL A 430 -14.84 -6.77 -9.26
C VAL A 430 -15.81 -7.52 -10.15
N LEU A 431 -16.69 -8.32 -9.53
CA LEU A 431 -17.84 -8.91 -10.20
C LEU A 431 -19.03 -7.95 -10.06
N SER A 432 -19.61 -7.52 -11.17
CA SER A 432 -20.81 -6.68 -11.20
C SER A 432 -21.91 -7.38 -11.98
N ASP A 433 -23.16 -7.00 -11.75
CA ASP A 433 -24.27 -7.47 -12.58
C ASP A 433 -24.05 -7.05 -14.04
N ALA A 434 -24.28 -7.98 -14.98
CA ALA A 434 -24.26 -7.67 -16.39
C ALA A 434 -25.39 -6.68 -16.69
N ALA A 435 -25.09 -5.62 -17.44
CA ALA A 435 -26.11 -4.69 -17.91
C ALA A 435 -27.14 -5.48 -18.73
N ARG A 436 -28.42 -5.44 -18.32
CA ARG A 436 -29.50 -6.00 -19.12
C ARG A 436 -29.53 -5.25 -20.46
N GLU A 437 -29.23 -5.94 -21.56
CA GLU A 437 -29.62 -5.46 -22.88
C GLU A 437 -31.16 -5.42 -22.91
N GLU A 438 -31.73 -4.22 -22.86
CA GLU A 438 -33.12 -4.00 -23.27
C GLU A 438 -33.20 -4.36 -24.75
N ARG A 439 -33.87 -5.48 -25.03
CA ARG A 439 -33.99 -6.07 -26.36
C ARG A 439 -35.13 -5.46 -27.17
#